data_AF-A0A836RI50-F1
#
_entry.id   AF-A0A836RI50-F1
#
_cell.length_a   1.000
_cell.length_b   1.000
_cell.length_c   1.000
_cell.angle_alpha   90.00
_cell.angle_beta   90.00
_cell.angle_gamma   90.00
#
_symmetry.space_group_name_H-M   'P 1'
#
loop_
_entity.id
_entity.type
_entity.pdbx_description
1 polymer ?
#
loop_
_entity_poly.entity_id
_entity_poly.type
_entity_poly.pdbx_seq_one_letter_code
_entity_poly.pdbx_strand_id
1 'polypeptide(L)'
;HTYNTAGALRDKDLQAAREWCRRSYRAWIEAAVTLGRISTVTVIPGYDDTKIRRPGLKVPRRDGALYRMQWEEAIAAQPDWVLITSWNEWHEGSEIEPSVEHGDQYLKLTAEYAKPFVARRPIRP
;
A
#
# COMPACT_ATOMS: atom_id res chain seq x y z
N HIS A 1 -9.72 -6.89 6.13
CA HIS A 1 -8.56 -6.42 5.36
C HIS A 1 -9.02 -6.09 3.94
N THR A 2 -8.25 -5.28 3.21
CA THR A 2 -8.51 -4.94 1.79
C THR A 2 -7.41 -5.57 0.94
N TYR A 3 -7.74 -6.30 -0.13
CA TYR A 3 -6.73 -6.98 -0.95
C TYR A 3 -5.78 -6.00 -1.65
N ASN A 4 -6.29 -5.00 -2.34
CA ASN A 4 -5.50 -3.90 -2.91
C ASN A 4 -6.30 -2.59 -2.90
N THR A 5 -5.61 -1.46 -3.01
CA THR A 5 -6.22 -0.12 -3.00
C THR A 5 -6.40 0.47 -4.41
N ALA A 6 -6.09 -0.28 -5.46
CA ALA A 6 -5.97 0.23 -6.83
C ALA A 6 -7.27 0.87 -7.34
N GLY A 7 -8.42 0.24 -7.08
CA GLY A 7 -9.74 0.76 -7.42
C GLY A 7 -10.01 2.17 -6.87
N ALA A 8 -9.56 2.42 -5.64
CA ALA A 8 -9.75 3.70 -4.98
C ALA A 8 -8.67 4.73 -5.32
N LEU A 9 -7.48 4.28 -5.74
CA LEU A 9 -6.36 5.15 -6.14
C LEU A 9 -6.39 5.50 -7.62
N ARG A 10 -7.24 4.84 -8.41
CA ARG A 10 -7.42 5.13 -9.84
C ARG A 10 -7.70 6.62 -10.06
N ASP A 11 -7.05 7.18 -11.08
CA ASP A 11 -7.20 8.56 -11.54
C ASP A 11 -6.78 9.64 -10.52
N LYS A 12 -6.20 9.26 -9.38
CA LYS A 12 -5.72 10.21 -8.37
C LYS A 12 -4.28 10.65 -8.67
N ASP A 13 -4.03 11.94 -8.46
CA ASP A 13 -2.67 12.42 -8.23
C ASP A 13 -2.16 12.01 -6.83
N LEU A 14 -0.89 12.32 -6.54
CA LEU A 14 -0.28 11.93 -5.26
C LEU A 14 -0.93 12.62 -4.05
N GLN A 15 -1.41 13.86 -4.22
CA GLN A 15 -2.04 14.59 -3.12
C GLN A 15 -3.41 13.99 -2.79
N ALA A 16 -4.25 13.80 -3.81
CA ALA A 16 -5.56 13.17 -3.66
C ALA A 16 -5.45 11.72 -3.16
N ALA A 17 -4.43 10.98 -3.60
CA ALA A 17 -4.12 9.65 -3.08
C ALA A 17 -3.74 9.70 -1.59
N ARG A 18 -2.87 10.65 -1.19
CA ARG A 18 -2.47 10.83 0.22
C ARG A 18 -3.65 11.17 1.12
N GLU A 19 -4.50 12.11 0.71
CA GLU A 19 -5.69 12.47 1.46
C GLU A 19 -6.67 11.30 1.59
N TRP A 20 -6.82 10.50 0.53
CA TRP A 20 -7.63 9.30 0.57
C TRP A 20 -7.05 8.26 1.55
N CYS A 21 -5.75 7.94 1.44
CA CYS A 21 -5.07 7.02 2.36
C CYS A 21 -5.23 7.47 3.81
N ARG A 22 -4.96 8.74 4.11
CA ARG A 22 -5.09 9.30 5.46
C ARG A 22 -6.48 9.09 6.05
N ARG A 23 -7.52 9.43 5.30
CA ARG A 23 -8.91 9.28 5.75
C ARG A 23 -9.30 7.81 5.90
N SER A 24 -9.02 7.00 4.88
CA SER A 24 -9.43 5.60 4.83
C SER A 24 -8.70 4.74 5.85
N TYR A 25 -7.38 4.88 6.00
CA TYR A 25 -6.60 4.12 6.97
C TYR A 25 -7.07 4.39 8.38
N ARG A 26 -7.29 5.66 8.75
CA ARG A 26 -7.86 6.02 10.05
C ARG A 26 -9.22 5.36 10.27
N ALA A 27 -10.15 5.49 9.34
CA ALA A 27 -11.49 4.93 9.48
C ALA A 27 -11.48 3.39 9.62
N TRP A 28 -10.61 2.70 8.88
CA TRP A 28 -10.48 1.23 8.98
C TRP A 28 -9.89 0.79 10.32
N ILE A 29 -8.89 1.52 10.82
CA ILE A 29 -8.27 1.24 12.12
C ILE A 29 -9.28 1.50 13.24
N GLU A 30 -9.98 2.64 13.22
CA GLU A 30 -11.01 2.97 14.21
C GLU A 30 -12.12 1.91 14.26
N ALA A 31 -12.59 1.44 13.09
CA ALA A 31 -13.58 0.38 13.01
C ALA A 31 -13.05 -0.95 13.61
N ALA A 32 -11.83 -1.35 13.26
CA ALA A 32 -11.25 -2.58 13.78
C ALA A 32 -11.00 -2.51 15.30
N VAL A 33 -10.48 -1.38 15.80
CA VAL A 33 -10.24 -1.14 17.23
C VAL A 33 -11.54 -1.20 18.02
N THR A 34 -12.58 -0.50 17.55
CA THR A 34 -13.91 -0.48 18.20
C THR A 34 -14.50 -1.88 18.34
N LEU A 35 -14.23 -2.76 17.37
CA LEU A 35 -14.72 -4.14 17.36
C LEU A 35 -13.75 -5.14 18.03
N GLY A 36 -12.66 -4.67 18.64
CA GLY A 36 -11.65 -5.54 19.26
C GLY A 36 -10.94 -6.46 18.26
N ARG A 37 -10.79 -6.04 17.00
CA ARG A 37 -10.13 -6.80 15.92
C ARG A 37 -8.75 -6.25 15.58
N ILE A 38 -7.95 -7.08 14.90
CA ILE A 38 -6.68 -6.69 14.29
C ILE A 38 -6.98 -5.69 13.17
N SER A 39 -6.33 -4.53 13.23
CA SER A 39 -6.38 -3.51 12.21
C SER A 39 -5.27 -3.73 11.18
N THR A 40 -5.64 -3.62 9.91
CA THR A 40 -4.75 -3.84 8.77
C THR A 40 -4.91 -2.72 7.78
N VAL A 41 -3.81 -2.21 7.23
CA VAL A 41 -3.84 -1.38 6.01
C VAL A 41 -3.03 -2.05 4.92
N THR A 42 -3.36 -1.77 3.67
CA THR A 42 -2.67 -2.34 2.52
C THR A 42 -1.98 -1.24 1.73
N VAL A 43 -0.74 -1.50 1.35
CA VAL A 43 0.07 -0.63 0.48
C VAL A 43 0.39 -1.37 -0.82
N ILE A 44 0.34 -0.65 -1.95
CA ILE A 44 0.68 -1.18 -3.28
C ILE A 44 1.74 -0.32 -3.94
N PRO A 45 2.73 -0.87 -4.67
CA PRO A 45 3.71 -0.04 -5.35
C PRO A 45 3.13 0.65 -6.60
N GLY A 46 2.10 0.05 -7.19
CA GLY A 46 1.32 0.48 -8.34
C GLY A 46 0.36 -0.63 -8.74
N TYR A 47 -0.32 -0.49 -9.87
CA TYR A 47 -1.20 -1.51 -10.43
C TYR A 47 -1.39 -1.27 -11.94
N ASP A 48 -1.34 -2.30 -12.76
CA ASP A 48 -1.65 -2.25 -14.19
C ASP A 48 -2.09 -3.63 -14.71
N ASP A 49 -3.40 -3.89 -14.72
CA ASP A 49 -3.98 -5.13 -15.27
C ASP A 49 -4.49 -4.96 -16.72
N THR A 50 -4.18 -3.83 -17.37
CA THR A 50 -4.67 -3.51 -18.72
C THR A 50 -4.18 -4.49 -19.79
N LYS A 51 -3.14 -5.27 -19.47
CA LYS A 51 -2.59 -6.34 -20.29
C LYS A 51 -3.50 -7.57 -20.34
N ILE A 52 -4.29 -7.81 -19.30
CA ILE A 52 -5.08 -9.05 -19.14
C ILE A 52 -6.59 -8.82 -18.97
N ARG A 53 -7.06 -7.58 -18.77
CA ARG A 53 -8.49 -7.25 -18.58
C ARG A 53 -8.99 -6.15 -19.52
N ARG A 54 -10.31 -6.20 -19.83
CA ARG A 54 -11.02 -5.21 -20.66
C ARG A 54 -12.42 -4.93 -20.09
N PRO A 55 -12.72 -3.72 -19.56
CA PRO A 55 -11.75 -2.64 -19.30
C PRO A 55 -10.78 -3.06 -18.18
N GLY A 56 -9.52 -2.61 -18.29
CA GLY A 56 -8.52 -2.74 -17.23
C GLY A 56 -8.43 -1.48 -16.36
N LEU A 57 -7.58 -1.53 -15.35
CA LEU A 57 -7.29 -0.47 -14.39
C LEU A 57 -5.77 -0.24 -14.31
N LYS A 58 -5.40 1.03 -14.21
CA LYS A 58 -4.01 1.45 -14.07
C LYS A 58 -3.85 2.51 -12.97
N VAL A 59 -2.88 2.28 -12.10
CA VAL A 59 -2.39 3.21 -11.09
C VAL A 59 -0.86 3.28 -11.23
N PRO A 60 -0.29 4.40 -11.70
CA PRO A 60 1.14 4.49 -11.97
C PRO A 60 1.95 4.42 -10.68
N ARG A 61 3.09 3.72 -10.73
CA ARG A 61 4.03 3.62 -9.60
C ARG A 61 4.68 4.96 -9.23
N ARG A 62 4.73 5.91 -10.19
CA ARG A 62 5.32 7.25 -10.06
C ARG A 62 6.75 7.20 -9.49
N ASP A 63 7.58 6.35 -10.07
CA ASP A 63 8.97 6.11 -9.64
C ASP A 63 9.12 5.81 -8.14
N GLY A 64 8.10 5.14 -7.58
CA GLY A 64 8.05 4.76 -6.16
C GLY A 64 7.41 5.80 -5.25
N ALA A 65 7.11 7.01 -5.72
CA ALA A 65 6.47 8.05 -4.91
C ALA A 65 5.10 7.60 -4.36
N LEU A 66 4.35 6.80 -5.13
CA LEU A 66 3.08 6.25 -4.68
C LEU A 66 3.27 5.28 -3.50
N TYR A 67 4.30 4.43 -3.56
CA TYR A 67 4.60 3.44 -2.53
C TYR A 67 5.11 4.10 -1.26
N ARG A 68 6.05 5.05 -1.39
CA ARG A 68 6.58 5.85 -0.28
C ARG A 68 5.47 6.56 0.48
N MET A 69 4.61 7.28 -0.24
CA MET A 69 3.51 8.02 0.36
C MET A 69 2.55 7.10 1.13
N GLN A 70 2.19 5.94 0.55
CA GLN A 70 1.32 4.98 1.24
C GLN A 70 1.97 4.42 2.51
N TRP A 71 3.27 4.13 2.47
CA TRP A 71 4.02 3.72 3.67
C TRP A 71 4.07 4.82 4.74
N GLU A 72 4.30 6.07 4.35
CA GLU A 72 4.30 7.20 5.28
C GLU A 72 2.94 7.34 5.99
N GLU A 73 1.84 7.28 5.24
CA GLU A 73 0.50 7.35 5.84
C GLU A 73 0.15 6.08 6.64
N ALA A 74 0.65 4.91 6.25
CA ALA A 74 0.48 3.67 7.03
C ALA A 74 1.22 3.74 8.37
N ILE A 75 2.47 4.22 8.40
CA ILE A 75 3.24 4.43 9.63
C ILE A 75 2.54 5.46 10.52
N ALA A 76 2.09 6.57 9.95
CA ALA A 76 1.38 7.62 10.69
C ALA A 76 0.04 7.14 11.26
N ALA A 77 -0.68 6.27 10.55
CA ALA A 77 -1.97 5.73 10.99
C ALA A 77 -1.83 4.66 12.08
N GLN A 78 -0.66 4.05 12.21
CA GLN A 78 -0.33 3.06 13.24
C GLN A 78 -1.27 1.82 13.32
N PRO A 79 -1.58 1.12 12.20
CA PRO A 79 -2.36 -0.13 12.25
C PRO A 79 -1.61 -1.22 13.01
N ASP A 80 -2.23 -2.36 13.32
CA ASP A 80 -1.47 -3.49 13.86
C ASP A 80 -0.55 -4.07 12.78
N TRP A 81 -1.09 -4.34 11.60
CA TRP A 81 -0.36 -4.90 10.45
C TRP A 81 -0.42 -4.00 9.22
N VAL A 82 0.67 -4.01 8.44
CA VAL A 82 0.71 -3.51 7.07
C VAL A 82 0.80 -4.71 6.13
N LEU A 83 -0.12 -4.79 5.18
CA LEU A 83 -0.11 -5.77 4.10
C LEU A 83 0.53 -5.13 2.87
N ILE A 84 1.40 -5.87 2.20
CA ILE A 84 1.99 -5.47 0.94
C ILE A 84 1.34 -6.29 -0.15
N THR A 85 0.65 -5.62 -1.07
CA THR A 85 0.12 -6.28 -2.27
C THR A 85 0.94 -5.79 -3.45
N SER A 86 1.85 -6.61 -3.98
CA SER A 86 2.12 -8.03 -3.68
C SER A 86 3.61 -8.35 -3.73
N TRP A 87 4.02 -9.57 -3.37
CA TRP A 87 5.36 -10.04 -3.74
C TRP A 87 5.51 -10.07 -5.27
N ASN A 88 4.68 -10.86 -5.96
CA ASN A 88 4.87 -11.19 -7.38
C ASN A 88 3.57 -11.39 -8.18
N GLU A 89 2.51 -10.61 -7.93
CA GLU A 89 1.32 -10.65 -8.79
C GLU A 89 1.54 -9.82 -10.07
N TRP A 90 2.33 -10.39 -10.96
CA TRP A 90 2.78 -9.79 -12.22
C TRP A 90 1.63 -9.43 -13.16
N HIS A 91 0.54 -10.19 -13.13
CA HIS A 91 -0.62 -9.92 -13.98
C HIS A 91 -1.33 -8.61 -13.61
N GLU A 92 -1.24 -8.22 -12.33
CA GLU A 92 -1.80 -6.96 -11.82
C GLU A 92 -0.76 -5.83 -11.78
N GLY A 93 0.50 -6.09 -12.12
CA GLY A 93 1.57 -5.10 -12.07
C GLY A 93 1.80 -4.53 -10.66
N SER A 94 1.54 -5.33 -9.61
CA SER A 94 1.61 -4.92 -8.21
C SER A 94 2.84 -5.47 -7.47
N GLU A 95 3.73 -6.16 -8.17
CA GLU A 95 4.90 -6.83 -7.62
C GLU A 95 5.91 -5.86 -6.96
N ILE A 96 6.52 -6.32 -5.88
CA ILE A 96 7.76 -5.76 -5.30
C ILE A 96 9.00 -6.63 -5.60
N GLU A 97 8.78 -7.84 -6.15
CA GLU A 97 9.83 -8.72 -6.66
C GLU A 97 10.71 -7.95 -7.67
N PRO A 98 12.05 -8.13 -7.63
CA PRO A 98 12.93 -7.43 -8.54
C PRO A 98 12.60 -7.71 -10.03
N SER A 99 12.66 -6.66 -10.85
CA SER A 99 12.36 -6.73 -12.29
C SER A 99 13.46 -6.08 -13.13
N VAL A 100 13.42 -6.26 -14.46
CA VAL A 100 14.31 -5.55 -15.38
C VAL A 100 14.04 -4.04 -15.36
N GLU A 101 12.77 -3.66 -15.29
CA GLU A 101 12.30 -2.26 -15.33
C GLU A 101 12.55 -1.50 -14.02
N HIS A 102 12.55 -2.20 -12.89
CA HIS A 102 12.55 -1.58 -11.56
C HIS A 102 13.74 -2.01 -10.69
N GLY A 103 14.55 -2.96 -11.14
CA GLY A 103 15.63 -3.53 -10.33
C GLY A 103 15.09 -4.02 -8.99
N ASP A 104 15.83 -3.78 -7.91
CA ASP A 104 15.43 -4.09 -6.53
C ASP A 104 14.80 -2.90 -5.79
N GLN A 105 14.36 -1.85 -6.52
CA GLN A 105 13.88 -0.60 -5.93
C GLN A 105 12.77 -0.83 -4.90
N TYR A 106 11.74 -1.61 -5.23
CA TYR A 106 10.59 -1.80 -4.35
C TYR A 106 10.92 -2.65 -3.12
N LEU A 107 11.82 -3.63 -3.26
CA LEU A 107 12.35 -4.39 -2.12
C LEU A 107 13.13 -3.48 -1.15
N LYS A 108 13.96 -2.56 -1.68
CA LYS A 108 14.68 -1.57 -0.87
C LYS A 108 13.73 -0.61 -0.16
N LEU A 109 12.68 -0.13 -0.85
CA LEU A 109 11.64 0.71 -0.23
C LEU A 109 10.90 -0.04 0.87
N THR A 110 10.52 -1.30 0.63
CA THR A 110 9.91 -2.13 1.68
C THR A 110 10.82 -2.21 2.89
N ALA A 111 12.12 -2.49 2.71
CA ALA A 111 13.07 -2.53 3.83
C ALA A 111 13.24 -1.17 4.53
N GLU A 112 13.24 -0.06 3.79
CA GLU A 112 13.35 1.30 4.32
C GLU A 112 12.19 1.63 5.27
N TYR A 113 10.94 1.35 4.86
CA TYR A 113 9.75 1.73 5.63
C TYR A 113 9.25 0.66 6.61
N ALA A 114 9.52 -0.63 6.34
CA ALA A 114 9.19 -1.69 7.29
C ALA A 114 10.00 -1.56 8.58
N LYS A 115 11.28 -1.16 8.50
CA LYS A 115 12.16 -0.96 9.67
C LYS A 115 11.54 -0.06 10.76
N PRO A 116 11.17 1.21 10.49
CA PRO A 116 10.53 2.05 11.49
C PRO A 116 9.14 1.54 11.88
N PHE A 117 8.41 0.89 10.97
CA PHE A 117 7.10 0.31 11.29
C PHE A 117 7.19 -0.84 12.30
N VAL A 118 8.19 -1.72 12.22
CA VAL A 118 8.37 -2.84 13.16
C VAL A 118 9.11 -2.45 14.43
N ALA A 119 9.93 -1.40 14.38
CA ALA A 119 10.65 -0.89 15.55
C ALA A 119 9.74 -0.18 16.56
N ARG A 120 8.53 0.23 16.15
CA ARG A 120 7.58 0.87 17.05
C ARG A 120 7.00 -0.13 18.05
N ARG A 121 6.65 0.36 19.23
CA ARG A 121 5.94 -0.44 20.23
C ARG A 121 4.48 -0.63 19.77
N PRO A 122 3.92 -1.85 19.81
CA PRO A 122 2.51 -2.07 19.52
C PRO A 122 1.62 -1.22 20.43
N ILE A 123 0.55 -0.64 19.87
CA ILE A 123 -0.43 0.15 20.64
C ILE A 123 -1.22 -0.78 21.58
N ARG A 124 -1.40 -2.05 21.19
CA ARG A 124 -2.09 -3.07 21.98
C ARG A 124 -1.09 -4.19 22.34
N PRO A 125 -1.00 -4.59 23.63
CA PRO A 125 -0.18 -5.71 24.07
C PRO A 125 -0.70 -7.06 23.57
#